data_AF-A0A679IUC7-F1
#
_entry.id   AF-A0A679IUC7-F1
#
_cell.length_a   1.000
_cell.length_b   1.000
_cell.length_c   1.000
_cell.angle_alpha   90.00
_cell.angle_beta   90.00
_cell.angle_gamma   90.00
#
_symmetry.space_group_name_H-M   'P 1'
#
loop_
_entity.id
_entity.type
_entity.pdbx_description
1 polymer ?
#
loop_
_entity_poly.entity_id
_entity_poly.type
_entity_poly.pdbx_seq_one_letter_code
_entity_poly.pdbx_strand_id
1 'polypeptide(L)'
;MTTTALPLDRRIELVSDTLVNSFRFHASGKVAATIGMKDGPLAAPLFDYRVVSQDSIEIVGLDGRIESWTGIRIEGDLLHVERDGQWAVFTIGKTAP
;
A
#
# COMPACT_ATOMS: atom_id res chain seq x y z
N MET A 1 -14.75 2.92 -15.69
CA MET A 1 -13.51 3.30 -14.98
C MET A 1 -13.70 2.90 -13.54
N THR A 2 -13.05 1.83 -13.09
CA THR A 2 -13.18 1.33 -11.71
C THR A 2 -12.41 2.28 -10.80
N THR A 3 -13.11 3.05 -9.97
CA THR A 3 -12.48 3.95 -9.00
C THR A 3 -12.12 3.10 -7.78
N THR A 4 -10.83 3.05 -7.42
CA THR A 4 -10.37 2.33 -6.22
C THR A 4 -10.50 3.21 -4.98
N ALA A 5 -10.72 2.60 -3.81
CA ALA A 5 -10.70 3.31 -2.54
C ALA A 5 -9.29 3.73 -2.07
N LEU A 6 -8.23 3.46 -2.86
CA LEU A 6 -6.86 3.81 -2.47
C LEU A 6 -6.60 5.32 -2.47
N PRO A 7 -5.86 5.83 -1.46
CA PRO A 7 -5.44 7.22 -1.42
C PRO A 7 -4.26 7.43 -2.39
N LEU A 8 -4.58 7.77 -3.64
CA LEU A 8 -3.57 8.06 -4.67
C LEU A 8 -2.71 9.27 -4.32
N ASP A 9 -1.44 9.20 -4.69
CA ASP A 9 -0.38 10.20 -4.49
C ASP A 9 -0.15 10.63 -3.03
N ARG A 10 -0.78 9.93 -2.08
CA ARG A 10 -0.55 10.07 -0.65
C ARG A 10 0.32 8.91 -0.17
N ARG A 11 1.25 9.23 0.73
CA ARG A 11 2.05 8.21 1.42
C ARG A 11 1.19 7.58 2.50
N ILE A 12 1.11 6.25 2.52
CA ILE A 12 0.53 5.46 3.61
C ILE A 12 1.65 4.75 4.37
N GLU A 13 1.51 4.60 5.68
CA GLU A 13 2.52 3.99 6.55
C GLU A 13 1.88 2.94 7.45
N LEU A 14 2.48 1.75 7.51
CA LEU A 14 1.95 0.62 8.27
C LEU A 14 2.00 0.94 9.77
N VAL A 15 0.88 0.73 10.44
CA VAL A 15 0.82 0.73 11.90
C VAL A 15 1.40 -0.59 12.39
N SER A 16 2.66 -0.57 12.79
CA SER A 16 3.38 -1.73 13.32
C SER A 16 4.43 -1.30 14.33
N ASP A 17 4.63 -2.12 15.36
CA ASP A 17 5.69 -1.91 16.34
C ASP A 17 7.07 -2.31 15.83
N THR A 18 7.15 -3.22 14.85
CA THR A 18 8.40 -3.86 14.41
C THR A 18 8.74 -3.62 12.95
N LEU A 19 7.73 -3.53 12.08
CA LEU A 19 7.92 -3.40 10.64
C LEU A 19 7.89 -1.94 10.19
N VAL A 20 8.66 -1.64 9.15
CA VAL A 20 8.59 -0.37 8.41
C VAL A 20 8.11 -0.69 7.02
N ASN A 21 6.81 -0.50 6.80
CA ASN A 21 6.21 -0.55 5.47
C ASN A 21 5.55 0.78 5.16
N SER A 22 5.96 1.45 4.09
CA SER A 22 5.22 2.61 3.56
C SER A 22 5.02 2.46 2.07
N PHE A 23 3.88 2.92 1.57
CA PHE A 23 3.53 2.84 0.16
C PHE A 23 3.03 4.20 -0.34
N ARG A 24 3.27 4.51 -1.61
CA ARG A 24 2.65 5.62 -2.32
C ARG A 24 2.20 5.11 -3.68
N PHE A 25 0.88 5.04 -3.87
CA PHE A 25 0.27 4.61 -5.12
C PHE A 25 0.12 5.80 -6.07
N HIS A 26 0.57 5.66 -7.30
CA HIS A 26 0.48 6.69 -8.32
C HIS A 26 -0.59 6.33 -9.34
N ALA A 27 -1.32 7.33 -9.85
CA ALA A 27 -2.32 7.12 -10.91
C ALA A 27 -1.75 6.48 -12.19
N SER A 28 -0.42 6.49 -12.37
CA SER A 28 0.29 5.82 -13.47
C SER A 28 0.33 4.28 -13.37
N GLY A 29 -0.17 3.68 -12.29
CA GLY A 29 -0.06 2.23 -12.05
C GLY A 29 1.26 1.82 -11.39
N LYS A 30 2.04 2.77 -10.86
CA LYS A 30 3.25 2.52 -10.09
C LYS A 30 3.01 2.67 -8.59
N VAL A 31 3.69 1.88 -7.78
CA VAL A 31 3.72 2.04 -6.32
C VAL A 31 5.15 2.10 -5.82
N ALA A 32 5.51 3.23 -5.20
CA ALA A 32 6.78 3.39 -4.51
C ALA A 32 6.61 2.83 -3.09
N ALA A 33 7.50 1.93 -2.68
CA ALA A 33 7.45 1.33 -1.35
C ALA A 33 8.73 1.58 -0.56
N THR A 34 8.62 1.52 0.76
CA THR A 34 9.74 1.33 1.68
C THR A 34 9.39 0.14 2.55
N ILE A 35 10.24 -0.87 2.60
CA ILE A 35 9.97 -2.16 3.25
C ILE A 35 11.18 -2.54 4.10
N GLY A 36 10.95 -2.96 5.33
CA GLY A 36 11.98 -3.48 6.22
C GLY A 36 11.53 -3.56 7.67
N MET A 37 12.51 -3.48 8.57
CA MET A 37 12.29 -3.50 10.03
C MET A 37 12.76 -2.20 10.66
N LYS A 38 12.14 -1.81 11.77
CA LYS A 38 12.63 -0.69 12.57
C LYS A 38 14.05 -0.98 13.04
N ASP A 39 14.92 0.03 12.95
CA ASP A 39 16.36 -0.05 13.24
C ASP A 39 17.12 -1.12 12.45
N GLY A 40 16.51 -1.64 11.38
CA GLY A 40 17.07 -2.67 10.51
C GLY A 40 17.27 -2.18 9.07
N PRO A 41 17.70 -3.09 8.18
CA PRO A 41 17.80 -2.80 6.76
C PRO A 41 16.46 -2.39 6.16
N LEU A 42 16.51 -1.37 5.30
CA LEU A 42 15.38 -0.88 4.53
C LEU A 42 15.65 -1.05 3.04
N ALA A 43 14.63 -1.46 2.30
CA ALA A 43 14.61 -1.47 0.84
C ALA A 43 13.58 -0.44 0.33
N ALA A 44 13.86 0.20 -0.80
CA ALA A 44 12.96 1.16 -1.43
C ALA A 44 12.59 0.76 -2.87
N PRO A 45 11.87 -0.38 -3.06
CA PRO A 45 11.51 -0.85 -4.38
C PRO A 45 10.41 -0.01 -5.03
N LEU A 46 10.39 -0.02 -6.36
CA LEU A 46 9.30 0.48 -7.18
C LEU A 46 8.61 -0.71 -7.84
N PHE A 47 7.30 -0.83 -7.63
CA PHE A 47 6.49 -1.90 -8.21
C PHE A 47 5.46 -1.38 -9.21
N ASP A 48 4.92 -2.29 -9.99
CA ASP A 48 3.67 -2.11 -10.71
C ASP A 48 2.50 -2.53 -9.83
N TYR A 49 1.34 -1.90 -10.00
CA TYR A 49 0.10 -2.36 -9.41
C TYR A 49 -1.06 -2.24 -10.40
N ARG A 50 -2.09 -3.04 -10.20
CA ARG A 50 -3.34 -2.94 -10.96
C ARG A 50 -4.54 -3.00 -10.04
N VAL A 51 -5.58 -2.27 -10.43
CA VAL A 51 -6.88 -2.30 -9.76
C VAL A 51 -7.66 -3.50 -10.27
N VAL A 52 -8.05 -4.41 -9.37
CA VAL A 52 -8.83 -5.60 -9.71
C VAL A 52 -10.32 -5.32 -9.52
N SER A 53 -10.69 -4.67 -8.41
CA SER A 53 -12.05 -4.18 -8.13
C SER A 53 -11.99 -2.83 -7.41
N GLN A 54 -13.14 -2.29 -7.01
CA GLN A 54 -13.21 -1.05 -6.23
C GLN A 54 -12.46 -1.14 -4.89
N ASP A 55 -12.43 -2.33 -4.29
CA ASP A 55 -11.88 -2.64 -2.97
C ASP A 55 -10.72 -3.64 -3.00
N SER A 56 -10.15 -3.92 -4.18
CA SER A 56 -8.99 -4.80 -4.32
C SER A 56 -7.99 -4.35 -5.38
N ILE A 57 -6.72 -4.59 -5.08
CA ILE A 57 -5.61 -4.39 -5.99
C ILE A 57 -4.65 -5.57 -5.94
N GLU A 58 -3.78 -5.64 -6.94
CA GLU A 58 -2.63 -6.53 -6.98
C GLU A 58 -1.36 -5.70 -7.16
N ILE A 59 -0.35 -5.98 -6.35
CA ILE A 59 1.00 -5.41 -6.48
C ILE A 59 1.91 -6.47 -7.09
N VAL A 60 2.59 -6.13 -8.18
CA VAL A 60 3.44 -7.05 -8.93
C VAL A 60 4.91 -6.78 -8.57
N GLY A 61 5.51 -7.73 -7.86
CA GLY A 61 6.93 -7.75 -7.53
C GLY A 61 7.82 -7.90 -8.75
N LEU A 62 9.07 -7.45 -8.64
CA LEU A 62 10.09 -7.60 -9.70
C LEU A 62 10.42 -9.06 -10.01
N ASP A 63 10.17 -9.97 -9.07
CA ASP A 63 10.32 -11.42 -9.20
C ASP A 63 9.06 -12.11 -9.79
N GLY A 64 8.05 -11.33 -10.17
CA GLY A 64 6.78 -11.82 -10.69
C GLY A 64 5.81 -12.32 -9.60
N ARG A 65 6.16 -12.22 -8.31
CA ARG A 65 5.21 -12.50 -7.23
C ARG A 65 4.13 -11.42 -7.21
N ILE A 66 2.90 -11.85 -6.94
CA ILE A 66 1.74 -10.97 -6.85
C ILE A 66 1.31 -10.96 -5.39
N GLU A 67 1.34 -9.78 -4.76
CA GLU A 67 0.74 -9.54 -3.45
C GLU A 67 -0.68 -9.01 -3.67
N SER A 68 -1.67 -9.67 -3.05
CA SER A 68 -3.09 -9.33 -3.21
C SER A 68 -3.58 -8.53 -2.02
N TRP A 69 -4.19 -7.38 -2.30
CA TRP A 69 -4.80 -6.52 -1.30
C TRP A 69 -6.32 -6.50 -1.50
N THR A 70 -7.08 -6.92 -0.51
CA THR A 70 -8.55 -7.02 -0.55
C THR A 70 -9.19 -6.30 0.62
N GLY A 71 -10.50 -6.02 0.52
CA GLY A 71 -11.25 -5.38 1.59
C GLY A 71 -10.74 -3.97 1.92
N ILE A 72 -10.22 -3.25 0.93
CA ILE A 72 -9.65 -1.91 1.07
C ILE A 72 -10.74 -0.95 1.51
N ARG A 73 -10.58 -0.35 2.70
CA ARG A 73 -11.53 0.60 3.30
C ARG A 73 -10.79 1.74 3.96
N ILE A 74 -11.31 2.95 3.79
CA ILE A 74 -10.80 4.14 4.47
C ILE A 74 -11.75 4.50 5.61
N GLU A 75 -11.19 4.67 6.82
CA GLU A 75 -11.89 5.15 8.00
C GLU A 75 -11.10 6.33 8.59
N GLY A 76 -11.56 7.55 8.31
CA GLY A 76 -10.82 8.76 8.66
C GLY A 76 -9.46 8.84 7.95
N ASP A 77 -8.38 8.90 8.74
CA ASP A 77 -7.00 8.92 8.25
C ASP A 77 -6.36 7.51 8.25
N LEU A 78 -7.16 6.45 8.39
CA LEU A 78 -6.69 5.07 8.38
C LEU A 78 -7.17 4.33 7.12
N LEU A 79 -6.28 3.52 6.57
CA LEU A 79 -6.56 2.56 5.51
C LEU A 79 -6.50 1.15 6.11
N HIS A 80 -7.63 0.45 6.07
CA HIS A 80 -7.76 -0.94 6.46
C HIS A 80 -7.70 -1.82 5.21
N VAL A 81 -6.92 -2.89 5.26
CA VAL A 81 -6.73 -3.79 4.12
C VAL A 81 -6.34 -5.18 4.60
N GLU A 82 -6.77 -6.21 3.88
CA GLU A 82 -6.28 -7.58 4.01
C GLU A 82 -5.20 -7.82 2.95
N ARG A 83 -3.99 -8.18 3.39
CA ARG A 83 -2.81 -8.42 2.54
C ARG A 83 -2.48 -9.91 2.59
N ASP A 84 -2.65 -10.62 1.48
CA ASP A 84 -2.41 -12.07 1.40
C ASP A 84 -3.01 -12.86 2.58
N GLY A 85 -4.23 -12.51 3.00
CA GLY A 85 -4.93 -13.15 4.11
C GLY A 85 -4.65 -12.58 5.52
N GLN A 86 -3.79 -11.55 5.63
CA GLN A 86 -3.47 -10.90 6.90
C GLN A 86 -3.96 -9.45 6.94
N TRP A 87 -4.73 -9.11 7.98
CA TRP A 87 -5.18 -7.74 8.18
C TRP A 87 -4.04 -6.80 8.54
N ALA A 88 -4.01 -5.64 7.88
CA ALA A 88 -3.08 -4.56 8.12
C ALA A 88 -3.82 -3.22 8.15
N VAL A 89 -3.29 -2.29 8.94
CA VAL A 89 -3.79 -0.92 9.04
C VAL A 89 -2.65 0.02 8.69
N PHE A 90 -2.94 1.02 7.87
CA PHE A 90 -2.00 2.06 7.50
C PHE A 90 -2.54 3.44 7.87
N THR A 91 -1.69 4.34 8.35
CA THR A 91 -2.01 5.76 8.45
C THR A 91 -1.83 6.44 7.10
N ILE A 92 -2.73 7.33 6.72
CA ILE A 92 -2.69 8.09 5.48
C ILE A 92 -2.06 9.45 5.74
N GLY A 93 -0.85 9.67 5.22
CA GLY A 93 -0.14 10.94 5.33
C GLY A 93 -0.94 12.09 4.73
N LYS A 94 -0.95 13.25 5.38
CA LYS A 94 -1.58 14.47 4.85
C LYS A 94 -0.89 14.88 3.56
N THR A 95 -1.67 15.31 2.57
CA THR A 95 -1.12 16.00 1.39
C THR A 95 -0.29 17.18 1.90
N ALA A 96 0.94 17.33 1.42
CA ALA A 96 1.69 18.55 1.69
C ALA A 96 0.84 19.74 1.19
N PRO A 97 0.75 20.84 1.97
CA PRO A 97 -0.04 22.02 1.60
C PRO A 97 0.45 22.68 0.31
#